data_AF-A0A4Q0VY82-F1
#
_entry.id   AF-A0A4Q0VY82-F1
#
_cell.length_a   1.000
_cell.length_b   1.000
_cell.length_c   1.000
_cell.angle_alpha   90.00
_cell.angle_beta   90.00
_cell.angle_gamma   90.00
#
_symmetry.space_group_name_H-M   'P 1'
#
loop_
_entity.id
_entity.type
_entity.pdbx_description
1 polymer ?
#
loop_
_entity_poly.entity_id
_entity_poly.type
_entity_poly.pdbx_seq_one_letter_code
_entity_poly.pdbx_strand_id
1 'polypeptide(L)'
;MNREKLTEYFLKNFPEYEATLKEHLDDYGELLAHVFYGDTICVKLIELLKDDTDNEEEIKKIFLLLEKMAVEGDIDVKEVLQVSILEVLGDDKDLLEKSYKYMGDKTNIASDEIERFWGRK
;
A
#
# COMPACT_ATOMS: atom_id res chain seq x y z
N MET A 1 0.13 12.49 -8.71
CA MET A 1 1.18 11.49 -8.91
C MET A 1 0.55 10.38 -9.73
N ASN A 2 1.10 10.11 -10.90
CA ASN A 2 0.70 8.99 -11.75
C ASN A 2 1.56 7.76 -11.40
N ARG A 3 1.28 6.62 -12.05
CA ARG A 3 1.97 5.34 -11.81
C ARG A 3 3.49 5.42 -12.00
N GLU A 4 3.97 6.15 -13.00
CA GLU A 4 5.41 6.35 -13.23
C GLU A 4 6.07 7.05 -12.05
N LYS A 5 5.53 8.21 -11.63
CA LYS A 5 6.05 8.96 -10.48
C LYS A 5 5.91 8.19 -9.16
N LEU A 6 4.86 7.37 -9.02
CA LEU A 6 4.72 6.46 -7.88
C LEU A 6 5.86 5.45 -7.86
N THR A 7 6.19 4.86 -9.01
CA THR A 7 7.27 3.87 -9.14
C THR A 7 8.63 4.50 -8.83
N GLU A 8 8.92 5.69 -9.36
CA GLU A 8 10.14 6.44 -9.04
C GLU A 8 10.25 6.75 -7.53
N TYR A 9 9.15 7.23 -6.92
CA TYR A 9 9.12 7.50 -5.49
C TYR A 9 9.27 6.21 -4.67
N PHE A 10 8.65 5.13 -5.11
CA PHE A 10 8.72 3.82 -4.47
C PHE A 10 10.16 3.31 -4.44
N LEU A 11 10.84 3.19 -5.59
CA LEU A 11 12.22 2.69 -5.63
C LEU A 11 13.20 3.58 -4.86
N LYS A 12 12.96 4.90 -4.82
CA LYS A 12 13.79 5.81 -4.03
C LYS A 12 13.73 5.50 -2.53
N ASN A 13 12.56 5.09 -2.03
CA ASN A 13 12.36 4.81 -0.60
C ASN A 13 12.54 3.32 -0.26
N PHE A 14 12.34 2.43 -1.24
CA PHE A 14 12.43 0.99 -1.12
C PHE A 14 13.30 0.41 -2.25
N PRO A 15 14.60 0.76 -2.30
CA PRO A 15 15.51 0.34 -3.38
C PRO A 15 15.69 -1.19 -3.45
N GLU A 16 15.39 -1.90 -2.37
CA GLU A 16 15.41 -3.36 -2.32
C GLU A 16 14.44 -4.04 -3.32
N TYR A 17 13.41 -3.33 -3.81
CA TYR A 17 12.46 -3.84 -4.79
C TYR A 17 12.87 -3.58 -6.25
N GLU A 18 14.05 -3.00 -6.53
CA GLU A 18 14.50 -2.78 -7.91
C GLU A 18 14.56 -4.08 -8.72
N ALA A 19 15.09 -5.15 -8.13
CA ALA A 19 15.16 -6.46 -8.77
C ALA A 19 13.76 -7.03 -9.03
N THR A 20 12.87 -6.95 -8.03
CA THR A 20 11.49 -7.43 -8.15
C THR A 20 10.70 -6.66 -9.22
N LEU A 21 10.89 -5.34 -9.33
CA LEU A 21 10.27 -4.55 -10.39
C LEU A 21 10.76 -4.98 -11.76
N LYS A 22 12.07 -5.24 -11.89
CA LYS A 22 12.63 -5.70 -13.15
C LYS A 22 12.05 -7.06 -13.56
N GLU A 23 12.01 -8.02 -12.64
CA GLU A 23 11.40 -9.34 -12.88
C GLU A 23 9.93 -9.20 -13.30
N HIS A 24 9.16 -8.35 -12.62
CA HIS A 24 7.78 -8.05 -12.98
C HIS A 24 7.65 -7.52 -14.41
N LEU A 25 8.50 -6.58 -14.81
CA LEU A 25 8.50 -6.02 -16.16
C LEU A 25 8.93 -7.03 -17.22
N ASP A 26 9.89 -7.90 -16.90
CA ASP A 26 10.35 -8.96 -17.79
C ASP A 26 9.25 -10.02 -18.00
N ASP A 27 8.47 -10.35 -16.96
CA ASP A 27 7.39 -11.34 -17.01
C ASP A 27 6.13 -10.83 -17.72
N TYR A 28 5.73 -9.59 -17.45
CA TYR A 28 4.44 -9.04 -17.91
C TYR A 28 4.57 -8.06 -19.09
N GLY A 29 5.78 -7.58 -19.40
CA GLY A 29 6.03 -6.57 -20.43
C GLY A 29 5.59 -5.15 -20.07
N GLU A 30 4.89 -4.97 -18.95
CA GLU A 30 4.44 -3.69 -18.41
C GLU A 30 4.24 -3.75 -16.89
N LEU A 31 4.12 -2.58 -16.25
CA LEU A 31 3.84 -2.50 -14.81
C LEU A 31 2.34 -2.72 -14.54
N LEU A 32 2.00 -3.93 -14.10
CA LEU A 32 0.68 -4.24 -13.55
C LEU A 32 0.62 -3.76 -12.09
N ALA A 33 0.35 -2.46 -11.88
CA ALA A 33 0.46 -1.81 -10.58
C ALA A 33 -0.32 -2.51 -9.45
N HIS A 34 -1.55 -2.95 -9.70
CA HIS A 34 -2.35 -3.68 -8.72
C HIS A 34 -1.70 -4.99 -8.26
N VAL A 35 -1.06 -5.71 -9.19
CA VAL A 35 -0.34 -6.96 -8.91
C VAL A 35 0.95 -6.64 -8.20
N PHE A 36 1.77 -5.75 -8.76
CA PHE A 36 3.07 -5.41 -8.22
C PHE A 36 2.99 -4.89 -6.78
N TYR A 37 2.16 -3.87 -6.50
CA TYR A 37 2.05 -3.32 -5.14
C TYR A 37 1.29 -4.24 -4.19
N GLY A 38 0.37 -5.08 -4.69
CA GLY A 38 -0.27 -6.13 -3.91
C GLY A 38 0.74 -7.18 -3.43
N ASP A 39 1.54 -7.71 -4.35
CA ASP A 39 2.50 -8.80 -4.07
C ASP A 39 3.78 -8.32 -3.37
N THR A 40 4.03 -7.01 -3.35
CA THR A 40 5.19 -6.42 -2.67
C THR A 40 4.78 -5.73 -1.37
N ILE A 41 4.44 -4.44 -1.43
CA ILE A 41 4.33 -3.59 -0.25
C ILE A 41 3.15 -3.99 0.64
N CYS A 42 2.03 -4.49 0.05
CA CYS A 42 0.90 -4.97 0.85
C CYS A 42 1.27 -6.23 1.63
N VAL A 43 1.83 -7.26 0.97
CA VAL A 43 2.33 -8.47 1.63
C VAL A 43 3.31 -8.11 2.75
N LYS A 44 4.31 -7.26 2.44
CA LYS A 44 5.30 -6.83 3.43
C LYS A 44 4.67 -6.13 4.63
N LEU A 45 3.71 -5.23 4.39
CA LEU A 45 3.00 -4.52 5.45
C LEU A 45 2.24 -5.49 6.36
N ILE A 46 1.54 -6.46 5.78
CA ILE A 46 0.79 -7.47 6.54
C ILE A 46 1.73 -8.29 7.43
N GLU A 47 2.89 -8.72 6.89
CA GLU A 47 3.91 -9.41 7.68
C GLU A 47 4.38 -8.57 8.86
N LEU A 48 4.72 -7.29 8.62
CA LEU A 48 5.19 -6.38 9.67
C LEU A 48 4.13 -6.12 10.74
N LEU A 49 2.85 -6.01 10.36
CA LEU A 49 1.75 -5.79 11.32
C LEU A 49 1.40 -7.04 12.14
N LYS A 50 1.70 -8.24 11.62
CA LYS A 50 1.51 -9.52 12.32
C LYS A 50 2.68 -9.86 13.23
N ASP A 51 3.87 -9.37 12.91
CA ASP A 51 5.05 -9.56 13.74
C ASP A 51 4.96 -8.70 15.01
N ASP A 52 5.16 -9.31 16.17
CA ASP A 52 5.15 -8.64 17.47
C ASP A 52 6.53 -8.03 17.83
N THR A 53 7.49 -8.04 16.90
CA THR A 53 8.79 -7.37 17.06
C THR A 53 8.73 -5.85 16.78
N ASP A 54 9.77 -5.12 17.20
CA ASP A 54 9.85 -3.66 17.06
C ASP A 54 10.21 -3.23 15.62
N ASN A 55 9.21 -3.28 14.73
CA ASN A 55 9.29 -2.86 13.33
C ASN A 55 8.61 -1.51 13.05
N GLU A 56 8.42 -0.69 14.09
CA GLU A 56 7.56 0.49 14.03
C GLU A 56 7.97 1.49 12.94
N GLU A 57 9.28 1.68 12.75
CA GLU A 57 9.82 2.63 11.76
C GLU A 57 9.57 2.17 10.31
N GLU A 58 9.66 0.87 10.02
CA GLU A 58 9.36 0.36 8.68
C GLU A 58 7.87 0.44 8.39
N ILE A 59 7.02 0.14 9.38
CA ILE A 59 5.56 0.29 9.25
C ILE A 59 5.20 1.75 8.95
N LYS A 60 5.74 2.71 9.74
CA LYS A 60 5.53 4.14 9.49
C LYS A 60 5.98 4.56 8.10
N LYS A 61 7.14 4.09 7.65
CA LYS A 61 7.67 4.38 6.31
C LYS A 61 6.73 3.90 5.21
N ILE A 62 6.12 2.71 5.36
CA ILE A 62 5.09 2.23 4.42
C ILE A 62 3.84 3.11 4.49
N PHE A 63 3.32 3.44 5.67
CA PHE A 63 2.14 4.29 5.77
C PHE A 63 2.36 5.71 5.24
N LEU A 64 3.59 6.24 5.29
CA LEU A 64 3.95 7.50 4.62
C LEU A 64 3.82 7.39 3.09
N LEU A 65 4.19 6.25 2.50
CA LEU A 65 3.94 6.00 1.07
C LEU A 65 2.43 5.97 0.78
N LEU A 66 1.65 5.25 1.59
CA LEU A 66 0.20 5.14 1.41
C LEU A 66 -0.50 6.50 1.53
N GLU A 67 -0.09 7.33 2.49
CA GLU A 67 -0.60 8.69 2.63
C GLU A 67 -0.26 9.54 1.41
N LYS A 68 0.94 9.39 0.86
CA LYS A 68 1.32 10.10 -0.37
C LYS A 68 0.47 9.64 -1.57
N MET A 69 0.14 8.35 -1.68
CA MET A 69 -0.80 7.85 -2.68
C MET A 69 -2.19 8.48 -2.50
N ALA A 70 -2.70 8.57 -1.27
CA ALA A 70 -4.01 9.15 -0.98
C ALA A 70 -4.07 10.66 -1.25
N VAL A 71 -3.03 11.41 -0.89
CA VAL A 71 -2.96 12.87 -1.03
C VAL A 71 -2.69 13.27 -2.48
N GLU A 72 -1.66 12.70 -3.09
CA GLU A 72 -1.13 13.17 -4.36
C GLU A 72 -1.54 12.28 -5.54
N GLY A 73 -2.02 11.06 -5.33
CA GLY A 73 -2.39 10.12 -6.38
C GLY A 73 -3.45 10.65 -7.34
N ASP A 74 -3.30 10.35 -8.62
CA ASP A 74 -4.41 10.41 -9.56
C ASP A 74 -5.39 9.25 -9.33
N ILE A 75 -6.39 9.13 -10.20
CA ILE A 75 -7.45 8.11 -10.07
C ILE A 75 -6.81 6.71 -10.03
N ASP A 76 -5.92 6.40 -10.97
CA ASP A 76 -5.27 5.10 -11.08
C ASP A 76 -4.42 4.76 -9.84
N VAL A 77 -3.67 5.71 -9.30
CA VAL A 77 -2.87 5.49 -8.08
C VAL A 77 -3.75 5.29 -6.85
N LYS A 78 -4.86 6.04 -6.77
CA LYS A 78 -5.83 5.89 -5.67
C LYS A 78 -6.57 4.56 -5.73
N GLU A 79 -6.90 4.08 -6.93
CA GLU A 79 -7.48 2.75 -7.12
C GLU A 79 -6.52 1.65 -6.66
N VAL A 80 -5.22 1.75 -6.98
CA VAL A 80 -4.20 0.82 -6.45
C VAL A 80 -4.17 0.84 -4.93
N LEU A 81 -4.14 2.02 -4.31
CA LEU A 81 -4.19 2.13 -2.85
C LEU A 81 -5.45 1.46 -2.27
N GLN A 82 -6.61 1.80 -2.81
CA GLN A 82 -7.89 1.37 -2.28
C GLN A 82 -8.11 -0.14 -2.43
N VAL A 83 -7.93 -0.67 -3.64
CA VAL A 83 -8.32 -2.04 -4.00
C VAL A 83 -7.21 -3.04 -3.69
N SER A 84 -5.94 -2.67 -3.89
CA SER A 84 -4.83 -3.62 -3.72
C SER A 84 -4.20 -3.59 -2.34
N ILE A 85 -4.53 -2.60 -1.50
CA ILE A 85 -3.91 -2.44 -0.19
C ILE A 85 -4.98 -2.29 0.90
N LEU A 86 -5.79 -1.24 0.86
CA LEU A 86 -6.74 -0.94 1.95
C LEU A 86 -7.84 -2.00 2.07
N GLU A 87 -8.39 -2.46 0.95
CA GLU A 87 -9.38 -3.53 0.92
C GLU A 87 -8.84 -4.81 1.58
N VAL A 88 -7.61 -5.20 1.23
CA VAL A 88 -6.91 -6.38 1.77
C VAL A 88 -6.64 -6.23 3.28
N LEU A 89 -6.24 -5.04 3.73
CA LEU A 89 -6.07 -4.79 5.17
C LEU A 89 -7.39 -4.92 5.93
N GLY A 90 -8.51 -4.52 5.33
CA GLY A 90 -9.84 -4.63 5.93
C GLY A 90 -10.40 -6.06 5.96
N ASP A 91 -9.83 -7.01 5.22
CA ASP A 91 -10.24 -8.43 5.26
C ASP A 91 -9.96 -9.10 6.61
N ASP A 92 -9.05 -8.52 7.39
CA ASP A 92 -8.74 -8.93 8.75
C ASP A 92 -8.95 -7.75 9.71
N LYS A 93 -9.94 -7.88 10.60
CA LYS A 93 -10.33 -6.82 11.53
C LYS A 93 -9.19 -6.42 12.47
N ASP A 94 -8.35 -7.36 12.89
CA ASP A 94 -7.25 -7.07 13.81
C ASP A 94 -6.12 -6.34 13.07
N LEU A 95 -5.85 -6.71 11.81
CA LEU A 95 -4.93 -5.96 10.95
C LEU A 95 -5.40 -4.54 10.68
N LEU A 96 -6.68 -4.36 10.35
CA LEU A 96 -7.26 -3.05 10.11
C LEU A 96 -7.14 -2.15 11.33
N GLU A 97 -7.46 -2.66 12.52
CA GLU A 97 -7.35 -1.92 13.78
C GLU A 97 -5.90 -1.52 14.09
N LYS A 98 -4.94 -2.43 13.87
CA LYS A 98 -3.51 -2.11 13.98
C LYS A 98 -3.10 -1.03 12.98
N SER A 99 -3.61 -1.10 11.75
CA SER A 99 -3.29 -0.20 10.66
C SER A 99 -3.72 1.24 10.94
N TYR A 100 -4.89 1.46 11.55
CA TYR A 100 -5.39 2.80 11.88
C TYR A 100 -4.44 3.63 12.74
N LYS A 101 -3.57 2.99 13.53
CA LYS A 101 -2.57 3.67 14.36
C LYS A 101 -1.50 4.42 13.55
N TYR A 102 -1.27 4.00 12.31
CA TYR A 102 -0.21 4.51 11.46
C TYR A 102 -0.72 5.30 10.25
N MET A 103 -2.01 5.19 9.93
CA MET A 103 -2.63 5.92 8.82
C MET A 103 -2.56 7.44 9.05
N GLY A 104 -2.22 8.17 7.99
CA GLY A 104 -2.44 9.62 7.92
C GLY A 104 -3.90 9.97 7.63
N ASP A 105 -4.20 11.27 7.59
CA ASP A 105 -5.57 11.78 7.45
C ASP A 105 -6.27 11.26 6.18
N LYS A 106 -5.59 11.25 5.03
CA LYS A 106 -6.22 10.84 3.77
C LYS A 106 -6.32 9.34 3.62
N THR A 107 -5.33 8.60 4.10
CA THR A 107 -5.37 7.12 4.11
C THR A 107 -6.48 6.63 5.03
N ASN A 108 -6.67 7.27 6.19
CA ASN A 108 -7.73 6.93 7.12
C ASN A 108 -9.12 7.13 6.49
N ILE A 109 -9.35 8.29 5.86
CA ILE A 109 -10.60 8.57 5.12
C ILE A 109 -10.85 7.54 4.01
N ALA A 110 -9.83 7.26 3.19
CA ALA A 110 -9.93 6.29 2.11
C ALA A 110 -10.24 4.88 2.63
N SER A 111 -9.61 4.46 3.73
CA SER A 111 -9.89 3.17 4.37
C SER A 111 -11.34 3.11 4.84
N ASP A 112 -11.80 4.15 5.54
CA ASP A 112 -13.17 4.27 6.03
C ASP A 112 -14.24 4.22 4.92
N GLU A 113 -13.93 4.77 3.73
CA GLU A 113 -14.79 4.70 2.56
C GLU A 113 -14.91 3.27 2.03
N ILE A 114 -13.82 2.52 2.00
CA ILE A 114 -13.79 1.10 1.60
C ILE A 114 -14.58 0.24 2.58
N GLU A 115 -14.38 0.45 3.89
CA GLU A 115 -15.11 -0.30 4.91
C GLU A 115 -16.63 -0.03 4.86
N ARG A 116 -17.03 1.21 4.59
CA ARG A 116 -18.45 1.56 4.37
C ARG A 116 -19.01 0.94 3.09
N PHE A 117 -18.23 0.93 2.01
CA PHE A 117 -18.63 0.31 0.74
C PHE A 117 -18.92 -1.18 0.91
N TRP A 118 -18.07 -1.90 1.66
CA TRP A 118 -18.23 -3.33 1.94
C TRP A 118 -19.21 -3.64 3.10
N GLY A 119 -19.75 -2.62 3.79
CA GLY A 119 -20.65 -2.82 4.93
C GLY A 119 -19.95 -3.38 6.18
N ARG A 120 -18.63 -3.19 6.30
CA ARG A 120 -17.81 -3.59 7.46
C ARG A 120 -17.77 -2.49 8.54
N LYS A 121 -18.25 -1.28 8.23
CA LYS A 121 -18.37 -0.12 9.12
C LYS A 121 -19.70 0.60 8.98
#